data_AF-A0A954SJT5-F1
#
_entry.id   AF-A0A954SJT5-F1
#
_cell.length_a   1.000
_cell.length_b   1.000
_cell.length_c   1.000
_cell.angle_alpha   90.00
_cell.angle_beta   90.00
_cell.angle_gamma   90.00
#
_symmetry.space_group_name_H-M   'P 1'
#
loop_
_entity.id
_entity.type
_entity.pdbx_description
1 polymer ?
#
loop_
_entity_poly.entity_id
_entity_poly.type
_entity_poly.pdbx_seq_one_letter_code
_entity_poly.pdbx_strand_id
1 'polypeptide(L)'
;MTHLSRKHNIAHAEQLELRILPTVKVNFNPNNGLLKITGDNSNNIVEIDGLAFSDLELFIDGNLFDQFDNVQKIKVNLKGGDDQFHISAFQYNGTTSVKFGQGADLLDIDDEINLGSGADVRTEIRDFKADFGGNAGDLAQMDGGVEIQGDVEIKRVADVDCDGDGIDSTVENDDVQFKGDTVIQLSGLGDVDGDGFEVELDNIFASGGDVFLIVGSNFTDRINISRSKSQGDFKIDLRNGDDLLRVDNGGVLKNSFINNLSLFDGGAGDDTLLLGVDNDFGSPPTILNFETVV
;
A
#
# COMPACT_ATOMS: atom_id res chain seq x y z
N MET A 1 -56.22 -26.05 55.85
CA MET A 1 -54.82 -26.04 55.41
C MET A 1 -54.80 -25.82 53.91
N THR A 2 -54.51 -24.60 53.49
CA THR A 2 -54.48 -24.15 52.09
C THR A 2 -53.05 -24.27 51.56
N HIS A 3 -52.83 -25.08 50.53
CA HIS A 3 -51.55 -25.16 49.84
C HIS A 3 -51.46 -24.06 48.77
N LEU A 4 -50.58 -23.09 49.01
CA LEU A 4 -50.08 -22.13 48.03
C LEU A 4 -49.01 -22.81 47.16
N SER A 5 -49.27 -23.05 45.87
CA SER A 5 -48.22 -23.36 44.90
C SER A 5 -47.78 -22.08 44.18
N ARG A 6 -46.51 -21.72 44.36
CA ARG A 6 -45.83 -20.59 43.73
C ARG A 6 -45.87 -20.72 42.20
N LYS A 7 -46.50 -19.74 41.53
CA LYS A 7 -46.24 -19.45 40.11
C LYS A 7 -44.80 -18.95 40.01
N HIS A 8 -43.94 -19.69 39.31
CA HIS A 8 -42.65 -19.19 38.89
C HIS A 8 -42.89 -18.20 37.75
N ASN A 9 -42.68 -16.91 38.02
CA ASN A 9 -42.47 -15.93 36.96
C ASN A 9 -41.12 -16.26 36.32
N ILE A 10 -41.15 -16.87 35.14
CA ILE A 10 -40.00 -16.87 34.25
C ILE A 10 -39.90 -15.43 33.75
N ALA A 11 -38.97 -14.67 34.33
CA ALA A 11 -38.57 -13.40 33.78
C ALA A 11 -38.11 -13.66 32.33
N HIS A 12 -38.74 -12.99 31.38
CA HIS A 12 -38.20 -12.87 30.03
C HIS A 12 -36.77 -12.35 30.18
N ALA A 13 -35.79 -13.19 29.86
CA ALA A 13 -34.45 -12.72 29.58
C ALA A 13 -34.57 -11.78 28.39
N GLU A 14 -34.49 -10.48 28.64
CA GLU A 14 -34.22 -9.50 27.60
C GLU A 14 -32.99 -10.00 26.86
N GLN A 15 -33.14 -10.30 25.57
CA GLN A 15 -32.03 -10.47 24.66
C GLN A 15 -31.22 -9.17 24.78
N LEU A 16 -30.07 -9.25 25.45
CA LEU A 16 -29.01 -8.27 25.28
C LEU A 16 -28.62 -8.37 23.80
N GLU A 17 -29.22 -7.53 22.95
CA GLU A 17 -28.63 -7.20 21.67
C GLU A 17 -27.23 -6.69 22.01
N LEU A 18 -26.22 -7.53 21.72
CA LEU A 18 -24.85 -7.10 21.67
C LEU A 18 -24.78 -6.12 20.50
N ARG A 19 -25.12 -4.85 20.76
CA ARG A 19 -24.79 -3.76 19.84
C ARG A 19 -23.28 -3.66 19.92
N ILE A 20 -22.61 -4.38 19.04
CA ILE A 20 -21.23 -4.10 18.67
C ILE A 20 -21.29 -2.65 18.22
N LEU A 21 -20.89 -1.73 19.11
CA LEU A 21 -20.75 -0.33 18.75
C LEU A 21 -19.72 -0.31 17.65
N PRO A 22 -19.99 0.31 16.48
CA PRO A 22 -18.98 0.41 15.44
C PRO A 22 -17.74 1.05 16.05
N THR A 23 -16.68 0.26 16.07
CA THR A 23 -15.34 0.54 16.56
C THR A 23 -14.67 1.61 15.69
N VAL A 24 -15.09 1.71 14.43
CA VAL A 24 -14.71 2.76 13.50
C VAL A 24 -15.68 3.95 13.53
N LYS A 25 -15.11 5.16 13.63
CA LYS A 25 -15.83 6.44 13.53
C LYS A 25 -15.59 7.11 12.20
N VAL A 26 -16.68 7.44 11.51
CA VAL A 26 -16.65 8.15 10.23
C VAL A 26 -17.23 9.56 10.40
N ASN A 27 -16.58 10.56 9.82
CA ASN A 27 -17.06 11.94 9.79
C ASN A 27 -16.77 12.54 8.42
N PHE A 28 -17.80 13.07 7.78
CA PHE A 28 -17.68 13.78 6.51
C PHE A 28 -18.03 15.26 6.67
N ASN A 29 -17.15 16.13 6.17
CA ASN A 29 -17.42 17.56 6.07
C ASN A 29 -17.67 17.96 4.61
N PRO A 30 -18.94 18.12 4.19
CA PRO A 30 -19.27 18.44 2.81
C PRO A 30 -18.78 19.82 2.36
N ASN A 31 -18.48 20.73 3.28
CA ASN A 31 -18.00 22.08 2.92
C ASN A 31 -16.56 22.09 2.38
N ASN A 32 -15.79 21.04 2.67
CA ASN A 32 -14.40 20.93 2.22
C ASN A 32 -14.03 19.52 1.72
N GLY A 33 -15.02 18.67 1.48
CA GLY A 33 -14.85 17.31 0.98
C GLY A 33 -13.98 16.41 1.85
N LEU A 34 -13.85 16.68 3.16
CA LEU A 34 -13.01 15.87 4.05
C LEU A 34 -13.79 14.68 4.60
N LEU A 35 -13.42 13.48 4.16
CA LEU A 35 -13.81 12.21 4.78
C LEU A 35 -12.74 11.80 5.80
N LYS A 36 -13.15 11.66 7.06
CA LYS A 36 -12.29 11.22 8.15
C LYS A 36 -12.80 9.90 8.72
N ILE A 37 -11.95 8.89 8.69
CA ILE A 37 -12.19 7.56 9.24
C ILE A 37 -11.22 7.38 10.41
N THR A 38 -11.71 6.89 11.55
CA THR A 38 -10.88 6.69 12.74
C THR A 38 -11.24 5.39 13.41
N GLY A 39 -10.31 4.45 13.36
CA GLY A 39 -10.38 3.18 14.06
C GLY A 39 -10.23 3.31 15.58
N ASP A 40 -10.38 2.18 16.24
CA ASP A 40 -10.11 2.02 17.66
C ASP A 40 -8.82 1.23 17.89
N ASN A 41 -8.74 0.42 18.97
CA ASN A 41 -7.57 -0.38 19.29
C ASN A 41 -7.83 -1.88 19.02
N SER A 42 -8.78 -2.18 18.15
CA SER A 42 -9.10 -3.52 17.68
C SER A 42 -8.93 -3.57 16.17
N ASN A 43 -8.81 -4.78 15.62
CA ASN A 43 -8.70 -4.99 14.18
C ASN A 43 -9.87 -4.30 13.46
N ASN A 44 -9.54 -3.39 12.54
CA ASN A 44 -10.51 -2.65 11.75
C ASN A 44 -10.28 -2.94 10.27
N ILE A 45 -11.33 -3.33 9.55
CA ILE A 45 -11.29 -3.46 8.09
C ILE A 45 -12.08 -2.29 7.50
N VAL A 46 -11.39 -1.47 6.72
CA VAL A 46 -11.95 -0.29 6.05
C VAL A 46 -11.69 -0.43 4.56
N GLU A 47 -12.73 -0.26 3.74
CA GLU A 47 -12.63 -0.39 2.30
C GLU A 47 -13.34 0.78 1.62
N ILE A 48 -12.72 1.34 0.59
CA ILE A 48 -13.26 2.43 -0.21
C ILE A 48 -13.32 2.00 -1.67
N ASP A 49 -14.54 1.94 -2.19
CA ASP A 49 -14.82 1.67 -3.60
C ASP A 49 -15.26 2.95 -4.33
N GLY A 50 -14.84 3.10 -5.58
CA GLY A 50 -15.32 4.16 -6.45
C GLY A 50 -16.67 3.89 -7.11
N LEU A 51 -17.56 4.89 -7.09
CA LEU A 51 -18.80 4.86 -7.89
C LEU A 51 -18.69 5.70 -9.17
N ALA A 52 -18.10 6.88 -9.07
CA ALA A 52 -17.81 7.82 -10.15
C ALA A 52 -16.87 8.92 -9.62
N PHE A 53 -16.16 9.66 -10.48
CA PHE A 53 -15.20 10.73 -10.13
C PHE A 53 -15.47 11.45 -8.78
N SER A 54 -14.71 11.10 -7.73
CA SER A 54 -14.78 11.68 -6.37
C SER A 54 -16.00 11.32 -5.50
N ASP A 55 -16.91 10.49 -6.00
CA ASP A 55 -18.01 9.89 -5.24
C ASP A 55 -17.62 8.45 -4.87
N LEU A 56 -17.79 8.09 -3.60
CA LEU A 56 -17.29 6.83 -3.06
C LEU A 56 -18.29 6.08 -2.20
N GLU A 57 -18.14 4.76 -2.17
CA GLU A 57 -18.72 3.85 -1.17
C GLU A 57 -17.70 3.56 -0.09
N LEU A 58 -18.12 3.65 1.18
CA LEU A 58 -17.30 3.25 2.31
C LEU A 58 -17.86 1.98 2.93
N PHE A 59 -17.04 0.96 3.07
CA PHE A 59 -17.37 -0.28 3.78
C PHE A 59 -16.56 -0.37 5.07
N ILE A 60 -17.22 -0.87 6.12
CA ILE A 60 -16.61 -1.17 7.41
C ILE A 60 -16.93 -2.61 7.75
N ASP A 61 -15.89 -3.42 7.96
CA ASP A 61 -16.00 -4.87 8.21
C ASP A 61 -16.91 -5.57 7.18
N GLY A 62 -16.71 -5.23 5.90
CA GLY A 62 -17.45 -5.77 4.75
C GLY A 62 -18.92 -5.32 4.61
N ASN A 63 -19.37 -4.35 5.42
CA ASN A 63 -20.73 -3.81 5.34
C ASN A 63 -20.69 -2.37 4.82
N LEU A 64 -21.52 -2.06 3.82
CA LEU A 64 -21.67 -0.68 3.34
C LEU A 64 -22.09 0.23 4.50
N PHE A 65 -21.22 1.18 4.82
CA PHE A 65 -21.43 2.19 5.86
C PHE A 65 -22.25 3.34 5.33
N ASP A 66 -21.79 3.99 4.25
CA ASP A 66 -22.46 5.11 3.60
C ASP A 66 -21.83 5.40 2.23
N GLN A 67 -22.50 6.28 1.47
CA GLN A 67 -21.99 6.88 0.23
C GLN A 67 -21.64 8.36 0.47
N PHE A 68 -20.53 8.80 -0.11
CA PHE A 68 -20.07 10.18 0.05
C PHE A 68 -19.80 10.83 -1.30
N ASP A 69 -20.51 11.92 -1.56
CA ASP A 69 -20.32 12.71 -2.78
C ASP A 69 -19.24 13.79 -2.59
N ASN A 70 -18.53 14.13 -3.67
CA ASN A 70 -17.56 15.23 -3.70
C ASN A 70 -16.44 15.12 -2.63
N VAL A 71 -15.92 13.92 -2.39
CA VAL A 71 -14.78 13.73 -1.50
C VAL A 71 -13.54 14.32 -2.14
N GLN A 72 -12.81 15.14 -1.39
CA GLN A 72 -11.57 15.80 -1.82
C GLN A 72 -10.37 15.41 -0.98
N LYS A 73 -10.60 14.93 0.25
CA LYS A 73 -9.55 14.50 1.17
C LYS A 73 -10.02 13.29 1.96
N ILE A 74 -9.22 12.24 1.96
CA ILE A 74 -9.45 11.05 2.78
C ILE A 74 -8.38 11.03 3.87
N LYS A 75 -8.82 10.93 5.13
CA LYS A 75 -7.95 10.79 6.29
C LYS A 75 -8.35 9.58 7.11
N VAL A 76 -7.52 8.55 7.07
CA VAL A 76 -7.71 7.31 7.81
C VAL A 76 -6.70 7.27 8.96
N ASN A 77 -7.17 6.88 10.15
CA ASN A 77 -6.33 6.74 11.34
C ASN A 77 -6.81 5.52 12.13
N LEU A 78 -6.21 4.37 11.84
CA LEU A 78 -6.41 3.08 12.49
C LEU A 78 -5.31 2.95 13.55
N LYS A 79 -5.68 2.74 14.82
CA LYS A 79 -4.78 3.07 15.95
C LYS A 79 -4.11 1.87 16.57
N GLY A 80 -4.63 0.66 16.38
CA GLY A 80 -3.98 -0.56 16.81
C GLY A 80 -4.91 -1.76 16.75
N GLY A 81 -4.32 -2.94 16.92
CA GLY A 81 -4.89 -4.15 16.34
C GLY A 81 -4.29 -4.35 14.94
N ASP A 82 -4.60 -5.48 14.32
CA ASP A 82 -4.17 -5.78 12.95
C ASP A 82 -5.22 -5.17 12.00
N ASP A 83 -4.91 -3.98 11.48
CA ASP A 83 -5.84 -3.16 10.71
C ASP A 83 -5.67 -3.35 9.20
N GLN A 84 -6.74 -3.19 8.42
CA GLN A 84 -6.71 -3.31 6.96
C GLN A 84 -7.38 -2.11 6.32
N PHE A 85 -6.74 -1.55 5.29
CA PHE A 85 -7.31 -0.48 4.49
C PHE A 85 -7.17 -0.78 3.00
N HIS A 86 -8.31 -1.00 2.35
CA HIS A 86 -8.43 -1.32 0.93
C HIS A 86 -8.93 -0.10 0.15
N ILE A 87 -8.34 0.18 -1.01
CA ILE A 87 -8.84 1.16 -1.98
C ILE A 87 -8.90 0.53 -3.36
N SER A 88 -10.09 0.53 -3.94
CA SER A 88 -10.41 -0.28 -5.12
C SER A 88 -11.29 0.48 -6.11
N ALA A 89 -11.06 0.23 -7.41
CA ALA A 89 -11.79 0.78 -8.56
C ALA A 89 -12.17 2.27 -8.48
N PHE A 90 -11.19 3.12 -8.16
CA PHE A 90 -11.47 4.47 -7.68
C PHE A 90 -10.76 5.56 -8.50
N GLN A 91 -11.50 6.40 -9.24
CA GLN A 91 -10.91 7.61 -9.84
C GLN A 91 -11.09 8.84 -8.94
N TYR A 92 -9.99 9.29 -8.34
CA TYR A 92 -9.96 10.30 -7.29
C TYR A 92 -8.78 11.26 -7.40
N ASN A 93 -9.12 12.52 -7.61
CA ASN A 93 -8.14 13.59 -7.76
C ASN A 93 -7.90 14.39 -6.46
N GLY A 94 -8.27 13.82 -5.31
CA GLY A 94 -8.07 14.42 -4.00
C GLY A 94 -6.77 13.95 -3.34
N THR A 95 -6.65 14.06 -2.03
CA THR A 95 -5.46 13.61 -1.28
C THR A 95 -5.83 12.53 -0.26
N THR A 96 -5.06 11.45 -0.18
CA THR A 96 -5.29 10.36 0.77
C THR A 96 -4.15 10.26 1.77
N SER A 97 -4.48 10.22 3.06
CA SER A 97 -3.52 9.98 4.13
C SER A 97 -4.04 8.91 5.08
N VAL A 98 -3.25 7.86 5.22
CA VAL A 98 -3.50 6.70 6.05
C VAL A 98 -2.46 6.66 7.15
N LYS A 99 -2.92 6.46 8.37
CA LYS A 99 -2.05 6.20 9.50
C LYS A 99 -2.52 4.92 10.16
N PHE A 100 -1.61 3.98 10.27
CA PHE A 100 -1.81 2.75 11.02
C PHE A 100 -1.18 2.83 12.42
N GLY A 101 -1.51 1.82 13.20
CA GLY A 101 -1.42 1.83 14.64
C GLY A 101 -0.21 1.06 15.15
N GLN A 102 -0.48 0.08 15.99
CA GLN A 102 0.45 -0.97 16.35
C GLN A 102 -0.30 -2.28 16.06
N GLY A 103 0.27 -3.12 15.21
CA GLY A 103 -0.34 -4.37 14.76
C GLY A 103 0.31 -4.81 13.46
N ALA A 104 -0.08 -5.95 12.91
CA ALA A 104 0.29 -6.34 11.56
C ALA A 104 -0.75 -5.71 10.61
N ASP A 105 -0.40 -4.57 10.01
CA ASP A 105 -1.34 -3.75 9.26
C ASP A 105 -1.22 -3.98 7.75
N LEU A 106 -2.34 -3.95 7.02
CA LEU A 106 -2.39 -4.08 5.57
C LEU A 106 -2.90 -2.78 4.93
N LEU A 107 -2.11 -2.25 3.99
CA LEU A 107 -2.60 -1.36 2.95
C LEU A 107 -2.71 -2.15 1.65
N ASP A 108 -3.86 -2.07 1.02
CA ASP A 108 -4.14 -2.74 -0.24
C ASP A 108 -4.76 -1.75 -1.23
N ILE A 109 -4.20 -1.68 -2.43
CA ILE A 109 -4.68 -0.81 -3.51
C ILE A 109 -4.72 -1.63 -4.80
N ASP A 110 -5.90 -1.83 -5.33
CA ASP A 110 -6.14 -2.64 -6.54
C ASP A 110 -7.14 -1.92 -7.47
N ASP A 111 -7.47 -2.54 -8.60
CA ASP A 111 -8.57 -2.12 -9.47
C ASP A 111 -9.81 -3.03 -9.41
N GLU A 112 -9.81 -4.01 -8.49
CA GLU A 112 -10.88 -4.99 -8.33
C GLU A 112 -11.95 -4.48 -7.36
N ILE A 113 -13.20 -4.41 -7.82
CA ILE A 113 -14.31 -4.08 -6.93
C ILE A 113 -14.58 -5.26 -5.99
N ASN A 114 -14.13 -5.11 -4.74
CA ASN A 114 -14.27 -6.14 -3.72
C ASN A 114 -15.73 -6.29 -3.26
N LEU A 115 -16.46 -5.20 -2.98
CA LEU A 115 -17.82 -5.25 -2.41
C LEU A 115 -18.84 -4.26 -2.98
N GLY A 116 -18.42 -3.37 -3.89
CA GLY A 116 -19.23 -2.31 -4.51
C GLY A 116 -20.06 -2.72 -5.72
N SER A 117 -20.75 -1.73 -6.30
CA SER A 117 -21.63 -1.89 -7.47
C SER A 117 -21.13 -1.21 -8.76
N GLY A 118 -19.87 -0.77 -8.76
CA GLY A 118 -19.22 -0.11 -9.88
C GLY A 118 -18.87 -1.06 -11.04
N ALA A 119 -18.28 -0.51 -12.09
CA ALA A 119 -17.61 -1.28 -13.13
C ALA A 119 -16.12 -1.26 -12.85
N ASP A 120 -15.40 -2.36 -13.12
CA ASP A 120 -13.94 -2.41 -13.05
C ASP A 120 -13.35 -1.22 -13.80
N VAL A 121 -12.69 -0.35 -13.06
CA VAL A 121 -12.03 0.84 -13.56
C VAL A 121 -10.72 0.98 -12.84
N ARG A 122 -9.73 1.47 -13.58
CA ARG A 122 -8.44 1.85 -13.05
C ARG A 122 -8.56 2.68 -11.76
N THR A 123 -7.79 2.33 -10.74
CA THR A 123 -7.69 3.11 -9.50
C THR A 123 -6.70 4.25 -9.70
N GLU A 124 -7.19 5.49 -9.71
CA GLU A 124 -6.39 6.70 -9.82
C GLU A 124 -6.46 7.53 -8.53
N ILE A 125 -5.34 7.70 -7.83
CA ILE A 125 -5.24 8.47 -6.59
C ILE A 125 -4.26 9.63 -6.79
N ARG A 126 -4.52 10.80 -6.21
CA ARG A 126 -3.53 11.89 -6.12
C ARG A 126 -3.02 12.04 -4.68
N ASP A 127 -1.74 12.40 -4.53
CA ASP A 127 -1.05 12.68 -3.27
C ASP A 127 -1.37 11.66 -2.17
N PHE A 128 -0.65 10.53 -2.17
CA PHE A 128 -0.90 9.39 -1.29
C PHE A 128 0.16 9.27 -0.20
N LYS A 129 -0.29 9.12 1.06
CA LYS A 129 0.62 8.95 2.20
C LYS A 129 0.14 7.83 3.12
N ALA A 130 0.99 6.85 3.39
CA ALA A 130 0.78 5.82 4.38
C ALA A 130 1.91 5.84 5.43
N ASP A 131 1.56 5.95 6.71
CA ASP A 131 2.50 5.85 7.85
C ASP A 131 2.08 4.66 8.71
N PHE A 132 2.88 3.60 8.66
CA PHE A 132 2.64 2.34 9.34
C PHE A 132 3.09 2.35 10.81
N GLY A 133 2.73 1.29 11.52
CA GLY A 133 3.09 1.06 12.92
C GLY A 133 4.55 0.70 13.13
N GLY A 134 5.26 0.26 12.09
CA GLY A 134 6.64 -0.24 12.15
C GLY A 134 6.71 -1.65 12.72
N ASN A 135 5.68 -2.47 12.46
CA ASN A 135 5.62 -3.87 12.86
C ASN A 135 6.11 -4.75 11.70
N ALA A 136 6.69 -5.90 12.04
CA ALA A 136 7.17 -6.89 11.07
C ALA A 136 6.06 -7.59 10.25
N GLY A 137 4.79 -7.30 10.56
CA GLY A 137 3.63 -7.77 9.80
C GLY A 137 2.97 -6.67 8.96
N ASP A 138 3.59 -5.49 8.86
CA ASP A 138 3.06 -4.35 8.10
C ASP A 138 3.34 -4.55 6.61
N LEU A 139 2.29 -4.69 5.80
CA LEU A 139 2.36 -4.92 4.35
C LEU A 139 1.66 -3.79 3.59
N ALA A 140 2.30 -3.30 2.53
CA ALA A 140 1.67 -2.49 1.51
C ALA A 140 1.66 -3.26 0.18
N GLN A 141 0.46 -3.56 -0.33
CA GLN A 141 0.27 -4.24 -1.60
C GLN A 141 -0.36 -3.29 -2.61
N MET A 142 0.14 -3.34 -3.86
CA MET A 142 -0.44 -2.61 -4.99
C MET A 142 -0.47 -3.50 -6.23
N ASP A 143 -1.66 -3.80 -6.72
CA ASP A 143 -1.83 -4.68 -7.87
C ASP A 143 -2.06 -3.87 -9.16
N GLY A 144 -1.99 -4.56 -10.30
CA GLY A 144 -2.24 -4.00 -11.63
C GLY A 144 -3.50 -3.13 -11.70
N GLY A 145 -3.51 -2.12 -12.59
CA GLY A 145 -4.65 -1.22 -12.69
C GLY A 145 -4.58 0.02 -11.79
N VAL A 146 -3.43 0.28 -11.15
CA VAL A 146 -3.25 1.39 -10.21
C VAL A 146 -2.47 2.56 -10.83
N GLU A 147 -2.92 3.79 -10.56
CA GLU A 147 -2.22 5.04 -10.85
C GLU A 147 -2.18 5.91 -9.60
N ILE A 148 -0.99 6.27 -9.15
CA ILE A 148 -0.82 7.24 -8.07
C ILE A 148 -0.07 8.47 -8.60
N GLN A 149 -0.78 9.60 -8.67
CA GLN A 149 -0.26 10.89 -9.11
C GLN A 149 0.25 11.73 -7.93
N GLY A 150 1.21 12.61 -8.20
CA GLY A 150 1.73 13.52 -7.19
C GLY A 150 2.66 12.82 -6.19
N ASP A 151 2.73 13.34 -4.97
CA ASP A 151 3.68 12.84 -3.97
C ASP A 151 3.18 11.55 -3.32
N VAL A 152 3.99 10.49 -3.40
CA VAL A 152 3.72 9.19 -2.76
C VAL A 152 4.73 8.96 -1.64
N GLU A 153 4.22 8.64 -0.46
CA GLU A 153 5.04 8.42 0.73
C GLU A 153 4.51 7.20 1.51
N ILE A 154 5.23 6.09 1.45
CA ILE A 154 4.95 4.88 2.23
C ILE A 154 6.07 4.74 3.26
N LYS A 155 5.72 4.79 4.53
CA LYS A 155 6.69 4.86 5.62
C LYS A 155 6.46 3.83 6.68
N ARG A 156 7.59 3.34 7.19
CA ARG A 156 7.67 2.42 8.33
C ARG A 156 6.92 1.12 8.06
N VAL A 157 6.84 0.73 6.81
CA VAL A 157 6.30 -0.56 6.39
C VAL A 157 7.38 -1.64 6.60
N ALA A 158 6.99 -2.91 6.73
CA ALA A 158 7.96 -4.00 6.72
C ALA A 158 8.14 -4.56 5.31
N ASP A 159 7.02 -4.70 4.59
CA ASP A 159 6.96 -5.33 3.28
C ASP A 159 6.21 -4.48 2.26
N VAL A 160 6.67 -4.47 1.01
CA VAL A 160 5.99 -3.81 -0.10
C VAL A 160 5.98 -4.71 -1.32
N ASP A 161 4.80 -5.13 -1.73
CA ASP A 161 4.59 -5.82 -2.99
C ASP A 161 3.88 -4.87 -3.96
N CYS A 162 4.42 -4.76 -5.17
CA CYS A 162 3.77 -4.08 -6.27
C CYS A 162 3.89 -4.93 -7.53
N ASP A 163 2.81 -5.60 -7.92
CA ASP A 163 2.78 -6.50 -9.07
C ASP A 163 1.79 -6.03 -10.14
N GLY A 164 2.32 -5.62 -11.29
CA GLY A 164 1.50 -5.44 -12.51
C GLY A 164 1.25 -6.76 -13.24
N ASP A 165 0.39 -6.74 -14.26
CA ASP A 165 -0.15 -7.94 -14.93
C ASP A 165 0.88 -8.86 -15.66
N GLY A 166 2.16 -8.48 -15.70
CA GLY A 166 3.23 -9.26 -16.27
C GLY A 166 3.45 -9.11 -17.78
N ILE A 167 2.68 -8.27 -18.48
CA ILE A 167 2.76 -8.07 -19.93
C ILE A 167 3.42 -6.71 -20.25
N ASP A 168 4.74 -6.75 -20.38
CA ASP A 168 5.61 -5.57 -20.56
C ASP A 168 5.30 -4.77 -21.86
N SER A 169 4.68 -3.60 -21.70
CA SER A 169 4.40 -2.67 -22.78
C SER A 169 4.42 -1.24 -22.25
N THR A 170 4.77 -0.29 -23.12
CA THR A 170 5.41 0.98 -22.76
C THR A 170 4.64 1.94 -21.84
N VAL A 171 3.35 1.66 -21.57
CA VAL A 171 2.41 2.15 -20.56
C VAL A 171 1.13 1.32 -20.78
N GLU A 172 0.83 0.30 -19.97
CA GLU A 172 -0.50 -0.36 -20.01
C GLU A 172 -1.36 0.08 -18.83
N ASN A 173 -2.68 -0.05 -18.98
CA ASN A 173 -3.61 0.33 -17.90
C ASN A 173 -3.46 -0.59 -16.69
N ASP A 174 -2.92 -1.78 -16.90
CA ASP A 174 -2.89 -2.90 -15.95
C ASP A 174 -1.52 -2.99 -15.24
N ASP A 175 -0.64 -2.02 -15.48
CA ASP A 175 0.59 -1.78 -14.70
C ASP A 175 0.31 -0.86 -13.49
N VAL A 176 1.13 -0.96 -12.45
CA VAL A 176 1.15 0.03 -11.37
C VAL A 176 1.99 1.24 -11.79
N GLN A 177 1.35 2.43 -11.79
CA GLN A 177 1.98 3.67 -12.26
C GLN A 177 2.13 4.70 -11.14
N PHE A 178 3.36 5.18 -10.94
CA PHE A 178 3.66 6.32 -10.08
C PHE A 178 3.91 7.55 -10.95
N LYS A 179 3.13 8.61 -10.79
CA LYS A 179 3.17 9.83 -11.63
C LYS A 179 3.70 11.08 -10.92
N GLY A 180 4.55 10.91 -9.91
CA GLY A 180 5.19 11.98 -9.15
C GLY A 180 6.32 11.44 -8.27
N ASP A 181 6.79 12.26 -7.32
CA ASP A 181 7.86 11.85 -6.42
C ASP A 181 7.38 10.73 -5.50
N THR A 182 8.14 9.64 -5.43
CA THR A 182 7.77 8.45 -4.64
C THR A 182 8.86 8.13 -3.65
N VAL A 183 8.48 7.91 -2.40
CA VAL A 183 9.36 7.47 -1.32
C VAL A 183 8.75 6.29 -0.60
N ILE A 184 9.48 5.16 -0.62
CA ILE A 184 9.20 3.97 0.17
C ILE A 184 10.28 3.88 1.25
N GLN A 185 9.89 3.76 2.51
CA GLN A 185 10.83 3.65 3.63
C GLN A 185 10.46 2.48 4.54
N LEU A 186 11.38 1.52 4.63
CA LEU A 186 11.24 0.34 5.49
C LEU A 186 11.47 0.68 6.97
N SER A 187 10.80 -0.06 7.86
CA SER A 187 10.93 0.06 9.32
C SER A 187 11.88 -0.96 9.95
N GLY A 188 12.02 -2.12 9.35
CA GLY A 188 12.75 -3.28 9.86
C GLY A 188 12.42 -4.54 9.07
N LEU A 189 12.88 -5.69 9.55
CA LEU A 189 12.64 -6.99 8.91
C LEU A 189 11.16 -7.37 8.93
N GLY A 190 10.64 -7.79 7.79
CA GLY A 190 9.37 -8.49 7.66
C GLY A 190 9.06 -8.76 6.20
N ASP A 191 9.38 -9.98 5.78
CA ASP A 191 8.84 -10.65 4.60
C ASP A 191 7.53 -11.30 5.05
N VAL A 192 6.42 -10.60 4.81
CA VAL A 192 5.10 -10.89 5.37
C VAL A 192 4.38 -11.93 4.52
N ASP A 193 4.54 -11.86 3.20
CA ASP A 193 3.89 -12.74 2.24
C ASP A 193 4.69 -14.01 1.90
N GLY A 194 5.99 -14.05 2.24
CA GLY A 194 6.88 -15.18 2.05
C GLY A 194 7.53 -15.25 0.66
N ASP A 195 7.53 -14.16 -0.10
CA ASP A 195 8.17 -14.04 -1.42
C ASP A 195 9.73 -14.06 -1.33
N GLY A 196 10.26 -13.80 -0.14
CA GLY A 196 11.68 -13.76 0.18
C GLY A 196 12.32 -12.37 0.12
N PHE A 197 11.54 -11.32 -0.13
CA PHE A 197 11.93 -9.91 -0.24
C PHE A 197 11.13 -9.05 0.75
N GLU A 198 11.65 -7.86 1.06
CA GLU A 198 10.92 -6.83 1.81
C GLU A 198 10.38 -5.74 0.88
N VAL A 199 10.83 -5.74 -0.38
CA VAL A 199 10.28 -4.93 -1.46
C VAL A 199 10.37 -5.74 -2.76
N GLU A 200 9.22 -6.05 -3.35
CA GLU A 200 9.09 -6.58 -4.70
C GLU A 200 8.40 -5.54 -5.59
N LEU A 201 9.10 -5.09 -6.64
CA LEU A 201 8.57 -4.19 -7.65
C LEU A 201 8.58 -4.91 -8.99
N ASP A 202 7.41 -5.22 -9.53
CA ASP A 202 7.25 -5.91 -10.80
C ASP A 202 6.28 -5.16 -11.73
N ASN A 203 6.71 -4.90 -12.97
CA ASN A 203 5.95 -4.13 -13.97
C ASN A 203 5.53 -2.72 -13.51
N ILE A 204 6.42 -2.04 -12.79
CA ILE A 204 6.18 -0.67 -12.32
C ILE A 204 6.56 0.37 -13.37
N PHE A 205 5.72 1.39 -13.54
CA PHE A 205 6.05 2.58 -14.34
C PHE A 205 6.04 3.87 -13.51
N ALA A 206 7.24 4.36 -13.16
CA ALA A 206 7.44 5.65 -12.53
C ALA A 206 7.69 6.77 -13.57
N SER A 207 6.86 7.81 -13.56
CA SER A 207 6.95 8.95 -14.46
C SER A 207 6.53 10.24 -13.76
N GLY A 208 6.76 11.40 -14.37
CA GLY A 208 6.23 12.67 -13.85
C GLY A 208 6.87 13.24 -12.57
N GLY A 209 7.59 12.43 -11.79
CA GLY A 209 8.40 12.85 -10.65
C GLY A 209 9.88 13.05 -10.99
N ASP A 210 10.57 13.77 -10.12
CA ASP A 210 12.03 13.90 -10.16
C ASP A 210 12.69 12.68 -9.52
N VAL A 211 12.06 12.04 -8.52
CA VAL A 211 12.67 10.95 -7.73
C VAL A 211 11.71 9.80 -7.42
N PHE A 212 12.15 8.57 -7.67
CA PHE A 212 11.64 7.35 -7.03
C PHE A 212 12.71 6.82 -6.09
N LEU A 213 12.45 6.82 -4.78
CA LEU A 213 13.41 6.48 -3.74
C LEU A 213 12.90 5.33 -2.88
N ILE A 214 13.71 4.28 -2.79
CA ILE A 214 13.54 3.23 -1.78
C ILE A 214 14.62 3.42 -0.71
N VAL A 215 14.20 3.43 0.55
CA VAL A 215 15.08 3.55 1.70
C VAL A 215 14.93 2.34 2.60
N GLY A 216 16.02 1.59 2.74
CA GLY A 216 16.15 0.44 3.62
C GLY A 216 15.98 0.76 5.10
N SER A 217 16.03 -0.28 5.90
CA SER A 217 15.88 -0.27 7.34
C SER A 217 17.22 -0.05 8.04
N ASN A 218 17.48 -0.70 9.17
CA ASN A 218 18.82 -0.79 9.78
C ASN A 218 19.18 -2.26 10.02
N PHE A 219 18.55 -3.15 9.26
CA PHE A 219 18.68 -4.60 9.28
C PHE A 219 18.86 -5.05 7.83
N THR A 220 19.18 -6.33 7.64
CA THR A 220 19.25 -6.93 6.30
C THR A 220 17.95 -6.70 5.52
N ASP A 221 18.01 -5.94 4.44
CA ASP A 221 16.91 -5.75 3.52
C ASP A 221 17.18 -6.51 2.21
N ARG A 222 16.11 -7.03 1.60
CA ARG A 222 16.15 -7.67 0.29
C ARG A 222 15.14 -7.00 -0.62
N ILE A 223 15.64 -6.45 -1.71
CA ILE A 223 14.85 -5.69 -2.67
C ILE A 223 14.96 -6.37 -4.02
N ASN A 224 13.83 -6.72 -4.61
CA ASN A 224 13.72 -7.18 -5.99
C ASN A 224 13.06 -6.10 -6.83
N ILE A 225 13.71 -5.72 -7.93
CA ILE A 225 13.14 -4.84 -8.94
C ILE A 225 13.20 -5.58 -10.26
N SER A 226 12.01 -5.82 -10.82
CA SER A 226 11.88 -6.48 -12.10
C SER A 226 10.90 -5.78 -13.03
N ARG A 227 11.17 -5.90 -14.33
CA ARG A 227 10.33 -5.39 -15.42
C ARG A 227 9.85 -3.93 -15.24
N SER A 228 10.64 -3.11 -14.54
CA SER A 228 10.23 -1.79 -14.07
C SER A 228 10.94 -0.66 -14.81
N LYS A 229 10.27 0.48 -14.94
CA LYS A 229 10.77 1.65 -15.67
C LYS A 229 10.51 2.94 -14.91
N SER A 230 11.51 3.81 -14.88
CA SER A 230 11.41 5.18 -14.39
C SER A 230 11.92 6.19 -15.41
N GLN A 231 11.22 7.32 -15.52
CA GLN A 231 11.66 8.48 -16.29
C GLN A 231 12.48 9.48 -15.46
N GLY A 232 12.32 9.48 -14.13
CA GLY A 232 13.05 10.33 -13.18
C GLY A 232 14.25 9.60 -12.55
N ASP A 233 14.92 10.24 -11.59
CA ASP A 233 15.98 9.61 -10.81
C ASP A 233 15.40 8.44 -10.02
N PHE A 234 15.90 7.23 -10.25
CA PHE A 234 15.64 6.11 -9.36
C PHE A 234 16.82 5.93 -8.40
N LYS A 235 16.51 5.84 -7.10
CA LYS A 235 17.48 5.85 -6.00
C LYS A 235 17.16 4.74 -5.00
N ILE A 236 18.21 4.08 -4.52
CA ILE A 236 18.12 3.08 -3.45
C ILE A 236 19.21 3.41 -2.43
N ASP A 237 18.81 3.46 -1.16
CA ASP A 237 19.68 3.65 0.01
C ASP A 237 19.34 2.57 1.04
N LEU A 238 20.13 1.49 1.10
CA LEU A 238 19.88 0.32 1.97
C LEU A 238 20.33 0.55 3.43
N ARG A 239 21.07 1.63 3.69
CA ARG A 239 21.53 2.07 5.01
C ARG A 239 22.46 1.11 5.75
N ASN A 240 21.95 0.25 6.63
CA ASN A 240 22.79 -0.64 7.45
C ASN A 240 22.17 -2.03 7.40
N GLY A 241 22.98 -3.06 7.31
CA GLY A 241 22.49 -4.43 7.12
C GLY A 241 23.45 -5.17 6.22
N ASP A 242 23.33 -6.50 6.16
CA ASP A 242 23.95 -7.25 5.07
C ASP A 242 22.85 -7.38 4.00
N ASP A 243 22.84 -6.47 3.02
CA ASP A 243 21.67 -6.24 2.17
C ASP A 243 21.78 -6.92 0.80
N LEU A 244 20.63 -7.14 0.17
CA LEU A 244 20.52 -7.70 -1.17
C LEU A 244 19.67 -6.80 -2.05
N LEU A 245 20.26 -6.29 -3.14
CA LEU A 245 19.53 -5.64 -4.21
C LEU A 245 19.61 -6.51 -5.48
N ARG A 246 18.46 -6.98 -5.96
CA ARG A 246 18.31 -7.65 -7.25
C ARG A 246 17.61 -6.73 -8.24
N VAL A 247 18.21 -6.59 -9.41
CA VAL A 247 17.64 -5.84 -10.54
C VAL A 247 17.65 -6.74 -11.77
N ASP A 248 16.50 -7.26 -12.17
CA ASP A 248 16.37 -8.26 -13.23
C ASP A 248 15.25 -7.93 -14.24
N ASN A 249 15.46 -8.21 -15.52
CA ASN A 249 14.50 -7.92 -16.59
C ASN A 249 13.79 -9.20 -17.12
N GLY A 250 14.00 -10.35 -16.48
CA GLY A 250 13.33 -11.61 -16.86
C GLY A 250 13.63 -12.09 -18.30
N GLY A 251 14.57 -11.45 -19.00
CA GLY A 251 14.99 -11.79 -20.36
C GLY A 251 13.99 -11.45 -21.48
N VAL A 252 12.93 -10.66 -21.23
CA VAL A 252 11.82 -10.52 -22.20
C VAL A 252 12.00 -9.37 -23.19
N LEU A 253 12.47 -8.17 -22.83
CA LEU A 253 12.61 -7.06 -23.81
C LEU A 253 13.74 -6.06 -23.47
N LYS A 254 14.55 -5.72 -24.48
CA LYS A 254 15.69 -4.78 -24.39
C LYS A 254 15.32 -3.29 -24.20
N ASN A 255 14.05 -2.96 -23.96
CA ASN A 255 13.55 -1.57 -23.98
C ASN A 255 12.82 -1.16 -22.67
N SER A 256 12.77 -2.03 -21.68
CA SER A 256 12.07 -1.85 -20.40
C SER A 256 13.06 -1.65 -19.28
N PHE A 257 13.78 -0.54 -19.30
CA PHE A 257 14.45 -0.11 -18.08
C PHE A 257 14.32 1.37 -17.81
N ILE A 258 14.45 1.67 -16.52
CA ILE A 258 14.65 2.97 -15.93
C ILE A 258 15.78 3.70 -16.66
N ASN A 259 15.40 4.63 -17.53
CA ASN A 259 16.36 5.36 -18.37
C ASN A 259 17.26 6.31 -17.55
N ASN A 260 17.02 6.44 -16.24
CA ASN A 260 17.68 7.34 -15.31
C ASN A 260 17.89 6.68 -13.93
N LEU A 261 18.57 5.53 -13.86
CA LEU A 261 19.08 5.09 -12.56
C LEU A 261 20.18 6.03 -12.13
N SER A 262 20.02 6.62 -10.95
CA SER A 262 20.94 7.65 -10.50
C SER A 262 21.90 7.13 -9.43
N LEU A 263 21.42 6.32 -8.48
CA LEU A 263 22.20 5.88 -7.31
C LEU A 263 21.67 4.58 -6.70
N PHE A 264 22.57 3.61 -6.53
CA PHE A 264 22.41 2.48 -5.62
C PHE A 264 23.49 2.57 -4.54
N ASP A 265 23.07 2.67 -3.29
CA ASP A 265 23.94 2.72 -2.13
C ASP A 265 23.58 1.55 -1.19
N GLY A 266 24.50 0.58 -1.05
CA GLY A 266 24.33 -0.53 -0.11
C GLY A 266 24.48 -0.09 1.35
N GLY A 267 25.10 1.06 1.59
CA GLY A 267 25.26 1.58 2.94
C GLY A 267 26.38 0.88 3.71
N ALA A 268 26.05 0.23 4.82
CA ALA A 268 27.01 -0.37 5.75
C ALA A 268 26.65 -1.81 6.10
N GLY A 269 27.48 -2.73 5.62
CA GLY A 269 27.52 -4.14 5.99
C GLY A 269 28.25 -4.92 4.91
N ASP A 270 27.93 -6.20 4.73
CA ASP A 270 28.37 -6.97 3.56
C ASP A 270 27.23 -7.03 2.51
N ASP A 271 27.25 -6.09 1.56
CA ASP A 271 26.13 -5.85 0.65
C ASP A 271 26.31 -6.51 -0.73
N THR A 272 25.20 -7.03 -1.27
CA THR A 272 25.17 -7.73 -2.56
C THR A 272 24.25 -7.06 -3.57
N LEU A 273 24.80 -6.74 -4.73
CA LEU A 273 24.06 -6.29 -5.91
C LEU A 273 24.06 -7.39 -6.98
N LEU A 274 22.88 -7.85 -7.38
CA LEU A 274 22.68 -8.79 -8.48
C LEU A 274 22.10 -8.04 -9.68
N LEU A 275 22.84 -7.99 -10.78
CA LEU A 275 22.39 -7.35 -12.02
C LEU A 275 22.07 -8.39 -13.10
N GLY A 276 20.83 -8.39 -13.59
CA GLY A 276 20.42 -9.14 -14.77
C GLY A 276 21.27 -8.79 -16.01
N VAL A 277 21.56 -9.80 -16.82
CA VAL A 277 22.47 -9.71 -18.00
C VAL A 277 21.95 -8.84 -19.14
N ASP A 278 20.66 -8.49 -19.13
CA ASP A 278 19.96 -7.76 -20.21
C ASP A 278 19.41 -6.40 -19.74
N ASN A 279 19.98 -5.82 -18.68
CA ASN A 279 19.60 -4.48 -18.21
C ASN A 279 20.16 -3.37 -19.13
N ASP A 280 19.30 -2.47 -19.63
CA ASP A 280 19.70 -1.28 -20.40
C ASP A 280 19.45 0.00 -19.60
N PHE A 281 20.43 0.43 -18.83
CA PHE A 281 20.27 1.56 -17.89
C PHE A 281 20.10 2.94 -18.54
N GLY A 282 20.25 3.08 -19.86
CA GLY A 282 20.32 4.37 -20.56
C GLY A 282 21.62 5.15 -20.24
N SER A 283 21.94 5.30 -18.96
CA SER A 283 23.23 5.68 -18.39
C SER A 283 23.60 4.76 -17.22
N PRO A 284 24.88 4.39 -17.02
CA PRO A 284 25.26 3.53 -15.90
C PRO A 284 24.89 4.15 -14.54
N PRO A 285 24.29 3.38 -13.61
CA PRO A 285 24.03 3.87 -12.26
C PRO A 285 25.32 4.17 -11.51
N THR A 286 25.25 5.10 -10.55
CA THR A 286 26.28 5.21 -9.51
C THR A 286 26.07 4.09 -8.51
N ILE A 287 27.04 3.19 -8.36
CA ILE A 287 27.00 2.09 -7.38
C ILE A 287 27.99 2.41 -6.26
N LEU A 288 27.52 2.49 -5.03
CA LEU A 288 28.29 2.78 -3.82
C LEU A 288 28.09 1.67 -2.79
N ASN A 289 29.14 1.37 -2.03
CA ASN A 289 29.08 0.51 -0.84
C ASN A 289 28.41 -0.85 -1.10
N PHE A 290 28.81 -1.53 -2.18
CA PHE A 290 28.51 -2.94 -2.39
C PHE A 290 29.81 -3.73 -2.41
N GLU A 291 29.95 -4.69 -1.52
CA GLU A 291 31.10 -5.60 -1.43
C GLU A 291 31.06 -6.64 -2.55
N THR A 292 29.85 -7.04 -2.96
CA THR A 292 29.63 -8.04 -4.01
C THR A 292 28.73 -7.49 -5.11
N VAL A 293 29.21 -7.55 -6.36
CA VAL A 293 28.40 -7.25 -7.57
C VAL A 293 28.51 -8.44 -8.52
N VAL A 294 27.36 -9.03 -8.87
CA VAL A 294 27.26 -10.22 -9.74
C VAL A 294 26.52 -9.88 -11.03
#